data_AF-A0A2U2X6G2-F1
#
_entry.id   AF-A0A2U2X6G2-F1
#
_cell.length_a   1.000
_cell.length_b   1.000
_cell.length_c   1.000
_cell.angle_alpha   90.00
_cell.angle_beta   90.00
_cell.angle_gamma   90.00
#
_symmetry.space_group_name_H-M   'P 1'
#
loop_
_entity.id
_entity.type
_entity.pdbx_description
1 polymer ?
#
loop_
_entity_poly.entity_id
_entity_poly.type
_entity_poly.pdbx_seq_one_letter_code
_entity_poly.pdbx_strand_id
1 'polypeptide(L)'
;MEFHRSFIRFGKKLIAKVSHTLSMKKNIFTVLLLCLSYYYSFSQVGIGTTTPTAELEIQTSDVGDPLLDIPALEINPQTTNVPTGSTTGQISVIGDKLYMYDGTRNKWLSIETTKLHYGRGGNRNNEVLRYVGDFGNQNSSALMPFDGTIVHITARARGGLANKDFSVEIRNGNAIVGTATTYSLASSEFIDTTTNTNFSAGDYIISRIANTPTTATVQDLIVTIWVKWRQ
;
A
#
# COMPACT_ATOMS: atom_id res chain seq x y z
N MET A 1 0.54 -89.66 -14.41
CA MET A 1 -0.43 -88.53 -14.34
C MET A 1 -0.05 -87.47 -13.29
N GLU A 2 0.64 -87.82 -12.19
CA GLU A 2 1.03 -86.87 -11.13
C GLU A 2 2.11 -85.84 -11.53
N PHE A 3 3.10 -86.23 -12.33
CA PHE A 3 4.17 -85.32 -12.77
C PHE A 3 3.65 -84.11 -13.55
N HIS A 4 2.64 -84.32 -14.40
CA HIS A 4 2.03 -83.25 -15.20
C HIS A 4 1.23 -82.26 -14.32
N ARG A 5 0.53 -82.78 -13.29
CA ARG A 5 -0.18 -81.92 -12.32
C ARG A 5 0.77 -81.13 -11.42
N SER A 6 1.92 -81.70 -11.07
CA SER A 6 2.97 -81.03 -10.28
C SER A 6 3.62 -79.88 -11.06
N PHE A 7 3.96 -80.09 -12.34
CA PHE A 7 4.56 -79.06 -13.19
C PHE A 7 3.64 -77.85 -13.42
N ILE A 8 2.34 -78.10 -13.64
CA ILE A 8 1.33 -77.04 -13.77
C ILE A 8 1.15 -76.26 -12.46
N ARG A 9 1.15 -76.94 -11.30
CA ARG A 9 1.07 -76.28 -9.99
C ARG A 9 2.32 -75.43 -9.70
N PHE A 10 3.49 -75.89 -10.09
CA PHE A 10 4.73 -75.13 -9.95
C PHE A 10 4.74 -73.87 -10.83
N GLY A 11 4.34 -74.01 -12.11
CA GLY A 11 4.21 -72.88 -13.03
C GLY A 11 3.22 -71.81 -12.52
N LYS A 12 2.05 -72.22 -12.02
CA LYS A 12 1.06 -71.28 -11.44
C LYS A 12 1.60 -70.56 -10.19
N LYS A 13 2.33 -71.24 -9.30
CA LYS A 13 2.96 -70.62 -8.13
C LYS A 13 4.06 -69.64 -8.51
N LEU A 14 4.87 -69.97 -9.53
CA LEU A 14 5.93 -69.10 -10.02
C LEU A 14 5.36 -67.82 -10.67
N ILE A 15 4.33 -67.95 -11.51
CA ILE A 15 3.64 -66.82 -12.15
C ILE A 15 2.95 -65.92 -11.10
N ALA A 16 2.28 -66.52 -10.11
CA ALA A 16 1.65 -65.75 -9.03
C ALA A 16 2.68 -64.98 -8.18
N LYS A 17 3.82 -65.60 -7.86
CA LYS A 17 4.90 -64.95 -7.12
C LYS A 17 5.51 -63.79 -7.91
N VAL A 18 5.80 -63.98 -9.20
CA VAL A 18 6.34 -62.91 -10.08
C VAL A 18 5.35 -61.76 -10.24
N SER A 19 4.05 -62.06 -10.41
CA SER A 19 2.98 -61.07 -10.51
C SER A 19 2.84 -60.23 -9.22
N HIS A 20 2.91 -60.88 -8.05
CA HIS A 20 2.85 -60.20 -6.76
C HIS A 20 4.02 -59.24 -6.55
N THR A 21 5.25 -59.65 -6.90
CA THR A 21 6.45 -58.80 -6.79
C THR A 21 6.39 -57.59 -7.74
N LEU A 22 5.86 -57.77 -8.95
CA LEU A 22 5.68 -56.69 -9.92
C LEU A 22 4.61 -55.69 -9.45
N SER A 23 3.51 -56.17 -8.87
CA SER A 23 2.45 -55.35 -8.28
C SER A 23 2.96 -54.51 -7.10
N MET A 24 3.73 -55.11 -6.17
CA MET A 24 4.32 -54.38 -5.05
C MET A 24 5.31 -53.30 -5.51
N LYS A 25 6.15 -53.57 -6.51
CA LYS A 25 7.09 -52.58 -7.06
C LYS A 25 6.37 -51.40 -7.71
N LYS A 26 5.28 -51.64 -8.44
CA LYS A 26 4.45 -50.59 -9.04
C LYS A 26 3.78 -49.71 -7.96
N ASN A 27 3.26 -50.33 -6.91
CA ASN A 27 2.62 -49.61 -5.80
C ASN A 27 3.63 -48.77 -5.01
N ILE A 28 4.83 -49.30 -4.75
CA ILE A 28 5.93 -48.55 -4.11
C ILE A 28 6.35 -47.35 -4.95
N PHE A 29 6.52 -47.53 -6.26
CA PHE A 29 6.89 -46.43 -7.16
C PHE A 29 5.80 -45.35 -7.21
N THR A 30 4.53 -45.75 -7.18
CA THR A 30 3.38 -44.83 -7.18
C THR A 30 3.29 -44.04 -5.87
N VAL A 31 3.49 -44.69 -4.72
CA VAL A 31 3.52 -44.03 -3.41
C VAL A 31 4.72 -43.07 -3.32
N LEU A 32 5.89 -43.47 -3.81
CA LEU A 32 7.06 -42.59 -3.85
C LEU A 32 6.82 -41.35 -4.71
N LEU A 33 6.17 -41.50 -5.88
CA LEU A 33 5.81 -40.39 -6.75
C LEU A 33 4.78 -39.44 -6.09
N LEU A 34 3.79 -39.99 -5.38
CA LEU A 34 2.79 -39.24 -4.62
C LEU A 34 3.43 -38.46 -3.46
N CYS A 35 4.32 -39.09 -2.70
CA CYS A 35 5.06 -38.44 -1.63
C CYS A 35 5.97 -37.32 -2.18
N LEU A 36 6.68 -37.57 -3.29
CA LEU A 36 7.50 -36.55 -3.96
C LEU A 36 6.66 -35.38 -4.47
N SER A 37 5.47 -35.64 -5.04
CA SER A 37 4.56 -34.58 -5.50
C SER A 37 3.96 -33.74 -4.35
N TYR A 38 3.80 -34.33 -3.17
CA TYR A 38 3.33 -33.62 -1.98
C TYR A 38 4.36 -32.60 -1.46
N TYR A 39 5.67 -32.89 -1.58
CA TYR A 39 6.73 -31.92 -1.24
C TYR A 39 6.77 -30.69 -2.15
N TYR A 40 6.28 -30.79 -3.39
CA TYR A 40 6.19 -29.67 -4.33
C TYR A 40 4.93 -28.80 -4.15
N SER A 41 4.11 -29.06 -3.12
CA SER A 41 2.83 -28.33 -2.92
C SER A 41 2.95 -27.03 -2.12
N PHE A 42 4.17 -26.55 -1.82
CA PHE A 42 4.36 -25.22 -1.25
C PHE A 42 4.61 -24.23 -2.40
N SER A 43 3.63 -23.37 -2.69
CA SER A 43 3.70 -22.31 -3.72
C SER A 43 4.64 -21.15 -3.35
N GLN A 44 5.39 -21.28 -2.25
CA GLN A 44 6.25 -20.24 -1.72
C GLN A 44 7.65 -20.35 -2.34
N VAL A 45 8.21 -19.21 -2.74
CA VAL A 45 9.57 -19.09 -3.27
C VAL A 45 10.46 -18.50 -2.19
N GLY A 46 11.39 -19.31 -1.69
CA GLY A 46 12.46 -18.87 -0.80
C GLY A 46 13.79 -18.73 -1.55
N ILE A 47 14.47 -17.59 -1.40
CA ILE A 47 15.87 -17.40 -1.78
C ILE A 47 16.68 -17.27 -0.49
N GLY A 48 17.64 -18.18 -0.28
CA GLY A 48 18.41 -18.25 0.97
C GLY A 48 17.69 -18.95 2.14
N THR A 49 16.48 -19.51 1.94
CA THR A 49 15.71 -20.22 2.98
C THR A 49 15.00 -21.46 2.45
N THR A 50 14.86 -22.50 3.27
CA THR A 50 14.10 -23.72 2.98
C THR A 50 12.70 -23.72 3.59
N THR A 51 12.39 -22.74 4.44
CA THR A 51 11.09 -22.61 5.13
C THR A 51 10.59 -21.17 5.00
N PRO A 52 10.19 -20.73 3.79
CA PRO A 52 9.71 -19.37 3.58
C PRO A 52 8.42 -19.09 4.38
N THR A 53 8.33 -17.88 4.91
CA THR A 53 7.20 -17.35 5.71
C THR A 53 6.23 -16.51 4.89
N ALA A 54 6.61 -16.15 3.66
CA ALA A 54 5.81 -15.42 2.68
C ALA A 54 5.77 -16.17 1.33
N GLU A 55 4.93 -15.74 0.39
CA GLU A 55 4.91 -16.29 -0.98
C GLU A 55 6.23 -16.07 -1.71
N LEU A 56 6.92 -14.97 -1.44
CA LEU A 56 8.30 -14.71 -1.84
C LEU A 56 9.08 -14.21 -0.62
N GLU A 57 10.14 -14.92 -0.24
CA GLU A 57 11.07 -14.52 0.82
C GLU A 57 12.50 -14.51 0.27
N ILE A 58 13.23 -13.41 0.48
CA ILE A 58 14.65 -13.29 0.14
C ILE A 58 15.42 -13.01 1.41
N GLN A 59 16.22 -13.96 1.85
CA GLN A 59 17.12 -13.78 2.99
C GLN A 59 18.42 -13.14 2.52
N THR A 60 18.84 -12.06 3.21
CA THR A 60 20.06 -11.30 2.88
C THR A 60 21.31 -11.86 3.55
N SER A 61 21.15 -12.71 4.56
CA SER A 61 22.25 -13.42 5.20
C SER A 61 22.31 -14.84 4.68
N ASP A 62 23.35 -15.17 3.92
CA ASP A 62 23.73 -16.57 3.81
C ASP A 62 24.17 -17.08 5.18
N VAL A 63 23.81 -18.34 5.46
CA VAL A 63 24.41 -19.15 6.52
C VAL A 63 25.89 -19.36 6.18
N GLY A 64 26.77 -18.37 6.40
CA GLY A 64 28.21 -18.57 6.21
C GLY A 64 29.13 -17.36 6.03
N ASP A 65 28.66 -16.19 5.58
CA ASP A 65 29.54 -15.02 5.39
C ASP A 65 28.91 -13.71 5.89
N PRO A 66 29.30 -13.22 7.09
CA PRO A 66 28.80 -11.99 7.68
C PRO A 66 29.41 -10.70 7.07
N LEU A 67 30.18 -10.78 5.99
CA LEU A 67 30.91 -9.64 5.41
C LEU A 67 30.31 -9.09 4.11
N LEU A 68 29.20 -9.65 3.60
CA LEU A 68 28.54 -9.20 2.37
C LEU A 68 27.05 -8.88 2.59
N ASP A 69 26.77 -7.73 3.19
CA ASP A 69 25.41 -7.16 3.27
C ASP A 69 25.00 -6.55 1.92
N ILE A 70 24.45 -7.39 1.03
CA ILE A 70 23.92 -6.97 -0.28
C ILE A 70 22.39 -6.80 -0.17
N PRO A 71 21.77 -5.77 -0.81
CA PRO A 71 20.32 -5.60 -0.80
C PRO A 71 19.58 -6.85 -1.34
N ALA A 72 18.59 -7.34 -0.59
CA ALA A 72 17.79 -8.50 -0.99
C ALA A 72 17.04 -8.29 -2.32
N LEU A 73 16.60 -7.06 -2.58
CA LEU A 73 15.82 -6.72 -3.77
C LEU A 73 16.24 -5.34 -4.28
N GLU A 74 16.72 -5.31 -5.52
CA GLU A 74 16.88 -4.08 -6.29
C GLU A 74 15.74 -3.98 -7.31
N ILE A 75 15.04 -2.84 -7.29
CA ILE A 75 14.09 -2.46 -8.33
C ILE A 75 14.73 -1.31 -9.08
N ASN A 76 15.14 -1.56 -10.32
CA ASN A 76 15.82 -0.56 -11.15
C ASN A 76 14.94 0.70 -11.33
N PRO A 77 15.46 1.89 -11.03
CA PRO A 77 14.75 3.14 -11.25
C PRO A 77 14.29 3.35 -12.70
N GLN A 78 13.04 3.76 -12.87
CA GLN A 78 12.47 4.17 -14.15
C GLN A 78 12.60 5.70 -14.27
N THR A 79 13.58 6.17 -15.04
CA THR A 79 13.97 7.59 -15.12
C THR A 79 13.58 8.28 -16.42
N THR A 80 13.37 7.53 -17.51
CA THR A 80 13.06 8.08 -18.83
C THR A 80 11.56 8.13 -19.12
N ASN A 81 10.82 7.13 -18.67
CA ASN A 81 9.37 7.03 -18.86
C ASN A 81 8.71 6.54 -17.56
N VAL A 82 7.68 7.25 -17.12
CA VAL A 82 6.78 6.75 -16.07
C VAL A 82 6.03 5.54 -16.63
N PRO A 83 6.04 4.37 -15.96
CA PRO A 83 5.35 3.19 -16.44
C PRO A 83 3.83 3.42 -16.53
N THR A 84 3.14 2.77 -17.46
CA THR A 84 1.68 2.76 -17.45
C THR A 84 1.19 1.78 -16.39
N GLY A 85 0.64 2.31 -15.29
CA GLY A 85 0.00 1.49 -14.27
C GLY A 85 -1.40 1.05 -14.70
N SER A 86 -1.78 -0.18 -14.36
CA SER A 86 -3.06 -0.79 -14.74
C SER A 86 -3.83 -1.36 -13.56
N THR A 87 -3.14 -1.70 -12.47
CA THR A 87 -3.72 -2.47 -11.35
C THR A 87 -3.17 -1.98 -10.03
N THR A 88 -4.05 -1.77 -9.04
CA THR A 88 -3.65 -1.40 -7.68
C THR A 88 -2.64 -2.40 -7.11
N GLY A 89 -1.59 -1.90 -6.47
CA GLY A 89 -0.56 -2.75 -5.83
C GLY A 89 0.66 -3.02 -6.71
N GLN A 90 0.64 -2.64 -7.99
CA GLN A 90 1.88 -2.56 -8.77
C GLN A 90 2.83 -1.58 -8.08
N ILE A 91 4.08 -2.00 -7.86
CA ILE A 91 5.14 -1.17 -7.26
C ILE A 91 6.21 -0.85 -8.31
N SER A 92 6.75 0.36 -8.27
CA SER A 92 7.87 0.76 -9.11
C SER A 92 8.72 1.83 -8.44
N VAL A 93 10.04 1.79 -8.67
CA VAL A 93 10.93 2.90 -8.35
C VAL A 93 10.92 3.84 -9.55
N ILE A 94 10.39 5.05 -9.37
CA ILE A 94 10.30 6.08 -10.43
C ILE A 94 11.16 7.27 -9.98
N GLY A 95 12.19 7.61 -10.76
CA GLY A 95 13.23 8.52 -10.29
C GLY A 95 13.92 7.99 -9.03
N ASP A 96 13.78 8.68 -7.90
CA ASP A 96 14.43 8.35 -6.63
C ASP A 96 13.46 7.83 -5.56
N LYS A 97 12.18 7.57 -5.88
CA LYS A 97 11.17 7.14 -4.89
C LYS A 97 10.44 5.88 -5.30
N LEU A 98 9.94 5.18 -4.29
CA LEU A 98 9.08 4.02 -4.45
C LEU A 98 7.61 4.47 -4.52
N TYR A 99 6.95 4.07 -5.61
CA TYR A 99 5.55 4.34 -5.88
C TYR A 99 4.75 3.04 -5.91
N MET A 100 3.47 3.15 -5.56
CA MET A 100 2.47 2.13 -5.81
C MET A 100 1.38 2.73 -6.69
N TYR A 101 0.95 1.99 -7.70
CA TYR A 101 -0.18 2.41 -8.51
C TYR A 101 -1.46 2.33 -7.67
N ASP A 102 -2.19 3.45 -7.58
CA ASP A 102 -3.51 3.53 -6.98
C ASP A 102 -4.55 3.48 -8.11
N GLY A 103 -5.18 2.33 -8.31
CA GLY A 103 -6.19 2.13 -9.35
C GLY A 103 -7.52 2.83 -9.07
N THR A 104 -7.80 3.24 -7.82
CA THR A 104 -8.97 4.06 -7.52
C THR A 104 -8.77 5.50 -8.01
N ARG A 105 -7.54 6.00 -7.90
CA ARG A 105 -7.17 7.37 -8.33
C ARG A 105 -6.51 7.44 -9.71
N ASN A 106 -6.23 6.29 -10.33
CA ASN A 106 -5.56 6.11 -11.62
C ASN A 106 -4.24 6.86 -11.74
N LYS A 107 -3.32 6.64 -10.79
CA LYS A 107 -2.03 7.37 -10.72
C LYS A 107 -0.98 6.61 -9.91
N TRP A 108 0.29 6.89 -10.18
CA TRP A 108 1.38 6.46 -9.32
C TRP A 108 1.48 7.40 -8.12
N LEU A 109 1.32 6.85 -6.93
CA LEU A 109 1.48 7.60 -5.69
C LEU A 109 2.64 7.04 -4.87
N SER A 110 3.41 7.93 -4.25
CA SER A 110 4.44 7.53 -3.30
C SER A 110 3.85 6.58 -2.26
N ILE A 111 4.63 5.57 -1.84
CA ILE A 111 4.20 4.70 -0.74
C ILE A 111 4.15 5.52 0.56
N GLU A 112 5.18 6.35 0.77
CA GLU A 112 5.20 7.32 1.87
C GLU A 112 4.03 8.31 1.77
N THR A 113 3.59 8.80 2.93
CA THR A 113 2.53 9.79 3.06
C THR A 113 2.99 10.90 3.97
N THR A 114 2.88 12.14 3.54
CA THR A 114 3.20 13.33 4.34
C THR A 114 1.93 13.89 4.93
N LYS A 115 1.97 14.26 6.21
CA LYS A 115 0.83 14.90 6.90
C LYS A 115 1.11 16.38 7.10
N LEU A 116 0.10 17.20 6.81
CA LEU A 116 0.08 18.62 7.10
C LEU A 116 -0.99 18.87 8.17
N HIS A 117 -0.61 19.54 9.25
CA HIS A 117 -1.51 19.88 10.34
C HIS A 117 -1.76 21.37 10.37
N TYR A 118 -3.04 21.74 10.47
CA TYR A 118 -3.48 23.12 10.57
C TYR A 118 -4.34 23.27 11.80
N GLY A 119 -4.13 24.31 12.59
CA GLY A 119 -4.93 24.54 13.79
C GLY A 119 -5.05 25.99 14.15
N ARG A 120 -6.13 26.33 14.86
CA ARG A 120 -6.27 27.64 15.50
C ARG A 120 -7.16 27.55 16.73
N GLY A 121 -6.63 28.00 17.86
CA GLY A 121 -7.35 28.02 19.13
C GLY A 121 -8.29 29.23 19.28
N GLY A 122 -9.25 29.11 20.18
CA GLY A 122 -10.30 30.09 20.48
C GLY A 122 -11.55 29.93 19.62
N ASN A 123 -12.53 30.80 19.85
CA ASN A 123 -13.76 30.88 19.06
C ASN A 123 -13.48 31.66 17.77
N ARG A 124 -13.42 30.96 16.63
CA ARG A 124 -13.00 31.53 15.34
C ARG A 124 -14.09 31.40 14.27
N ASN A 125 -14.12 32.35 13.35
CA ASN A 125 -14.96 32.37 12.16
C ASN A 125 -14.24 33.10 11.02
N ASN A 126 -14.37 32.62 9.79
CA ASN A 126 -13.79 33.25 8.60
C ASN A 126 -12.28 33.56 8.69
N GLU A 127 -11.51 32.68 9.34
CA GLU A 127 -10.09 32.86 9.62
C GLU A 127 -9.27 31.70 9.07
N VAL A 128 -8.03 31.99 8.65
CA VAL A 128 -7.09 30.94 8.21
C VAL A 128 -6.58 30.15 9.42
N LEU A 129 -6.49 28.83 9.28
CA LEU A 129 -5.83 27.96 10.24
C LEU A 129 -4.32 28.03 10.06
N ARG A 130 -3.58 27.94 11.15
CA ARG A 130 -2.12 28.10 11.13
C ARG A 130 -1.47 26.74 10.90
N TYR A 131 -0.56 26.67 9.93
CA TYR A 131 0.25 25.47 9.69
C TYR A 131 1.21 25.22 10.87
N VAL A 132 1.88 26.28 11.32
CA VAL A 132 2.79 26.29 12.46
C VAL A 132 2.72 27.64 13.17
N GLY A 133 3.08 27.69 14.46
CA GLY A 133 3.32 28.93 15.21
C GLY A 133 2.17 29.96 15.25
N ASP A 134 2.50 31.17 15.70
CA ASP A 134 1.61 32.34 15.69
C ASP A 134 2.21 33.42 14.77
N PHE A 135 2.09 33.22 13.45
CA PHE A 135 2.60 34.16 12.46
C PHE A 135 1.52 35.18 12.07
N GLY A 136 1.93 36.45 11.93
CA GLY A 136 1.01 37.55 11.58
C GLY A 136 0.49 37.50 10.13
N ASN A 137 1.26 36.90 9.21
CA ASN A 137 0.78 36.63 7.85
C ASN A 137 -0.06 35.35 7.86
N GLN A 138 -1.36 35.52 7.61
CA GLN A 138 -2.33 34.44 7.66
C GLN A 138 -2.39 33.61 6.36
N ASN A 139 -1.61 33.95 5.32
CA ASN A 139 -1.57 33.22 4.04
C ASN A 139 -0.23 32.51 3.78
N SER A 140 0.64 32.40 4.79
CA SER A 140 1.87 31.60 4.71
C SER A 140 1.59 30.16 5.15
N SER A 141 2.08 29.18 4.38
CA SER A 141 1.82 27.77 4.64
C SER A 141 2.87 26.85 4.00
N ALA A 142 2.66 25.53 4.10
CA ALA A 142 3.52 24.51 3.52
C ALA A 142 3.61 24.63 2.00
N LEU A 143 4.80 25.02 1.51
CA LEU A 143 5.17 24.99 0.09
C LEU A 143 5.47 23.54 -0.32
N MET A 144 4.88 23.08 -1.42
CA MET A 144 4.98 21.70 -1.88
C MET A 144 6.23 21.53 -2.76
N PRO A 145 7.16 20.63 -2.40
CA PRO A 145 8.40 20.43 -3.16
C PRO A 145 8.21 19.61 -4.45
N PHE A 146 7.13 18.83 -4.53
CA PHE A 146 6.85 17.91 -5.63
C PHE A 146 5.37 17.99 -6.03
N ASP A 147 5.07 17.53 -7.23
CA ASP A 147 3.72 17.21 -7.64
C ASP A 147 3.10 16.17 -6.70
N GLY A 148 1.82 16.34 -6.36
CA GLY A 148 1.18 15.44 -5.42
C GLY A 148 -0.34 15.42 -5.49
N THR A 149 -0.90 14.61 -4.61
CA THR A 149 -2.33 14.42 -4.46
C THR A 149 -2.67 14.41 -2.98
N ILE A 150 -3.66 15.21 -2.61
CA ILE A 150 -4.34 15.11 -1.31
C ILE A 150 -5.21 13.85 -1.35
N VAL A 151 -4.96 12.92 -0.43
CA VAL A 151 -5.57 11.58 -0.40
C VAL A 151 -6.51 11.37 0.79
N HIS A 152 -6.30 12.10 1.88
CA HIS A 152 -7.19 12.09 3.04
C HIS A 152 -7.27 13.49 3.66
N ILE A 153 -8.43 13.82 4.22
CA ILE A 153 -8.63 15.01 5.04
C ILE A 153 -9.42 14.60 6.26
N THR A 154 -9.01 15.07 7.43
CA THR A 154 -9.81 14.97 8.65
C THR A 154 -9.85 16.32 9.34
N ALA A 155 -10.92 16.56 10.10
CA ALA A 155 -11.01 17.72 10.95
C ALA A 155 -11.71 17.37 12.26
N ARG A 156 -11.35 18.09 13.32
CA ARG A 156 -12.00 18.00 14.62
C ARG A 156 -11.99 19.35 15.31
N ALA A 157 -13.14 19.75 15.84
CA ALA A 157 -13.28 20.88 16.72
C ALA A 157 -13.56 20.42 18.16
N ARG A 158 -13.15 21.24 19.15
CA ARG A 158 -13.52 20.99 20.56
C ARG A 158 -14.99 21.32 20.82
N GLY A 159 -15.52 22.35 20.17
CA GLY A 159 -16.87 22.85 20.37
C GLY A 159 -17.25 23.97 19.41
N GLY A 160 -18.31 24.71 19.74
CA GLY A 160 -18.92 25.71 18.86
C GLY A 160 -19.94 25.09 17.90
N LEU A 161 -20.10 25.69 16.71
CA LEU A 161 -21.03 25.18 15.71
C LEU A 161 -20.57 23.80 15.18
N ALA A 162 -21.31 22.75 15.52
CA ALA A 162 -20.93 21.36 15.24
C ALA A 162 -20.92 21.00 13.73
N ASN A 163 -21.58 21.78 12.88
CA ASN A 163 -21.58 21.64 11.43
C ASN A 163 -20.89 22.83 10.74
N LYS A 164 -19.86 23.41 11.38
CA LYS A 164 -19.10 24.50 10.78
C LYS A 164 -18.39 24.04 9.51
N ASP A 165 -18.35 24.92 8.51
CA ASP A 165 -17.60 24.68 7.29
C ASP A 165 -16.13 25.11 7.43
N PHE A 166 -15.27 24.38 6.74
CA PHE A 166 -13.86 24.74 6.53
C PHE A 166 -13.48 24.48 5.07
N SER A 167 -12.50 25.19 4.55
CA SER A 167 -11.95 24.96 3.21
C SER A 167 -10.54 24.40 3.27
N VAL A 168 -10.20 23.64 2.24
CA VAL A 168 -8.81 23.36 1.84
C VAL A 168 -8.59 24.03 0.49
N GLU A 169 -7.54 24.83 0.41
CA GLU A 169 -7.20 25.67 -0.72
C GLU A 169 -5.79 25.33 -1.20
N ILE A 170 -5.65 25.04 -2.50
CA ILE A 170 -4.34 24.98 -3.15
C ILE A 170 -4.09 26.35 -3.76
N ARG A 171 -2.89 26.90 -3.55
CA ARG A 171 -2.58 28.28 -3.94
C ARG A 171 -1.23 28.38 -4.61
N ASN A 172 -1.13 29.34 -5.53
CA ASN A 172 0.10 29.73 -6.20
C ASN A 172 0.22 31.26 -6.12
N GLY A 173 1.25 31.76 -5.45
CA GLY A 173 1.30 33.17 -5.06
C GLY A 173 0.04 33.57 -4.27
N ASN A 174 -0.65 34.64 -4.66
CA ASN A 174 -1.89 35.05 -4.00
C ASN A 174 -3.16 34.45 -4.62
N ALA A 175 -3.07 33.61 -5.65
CA ALA A 175 -4.23 33.03 -6.33
C ALA A 175 -4.59 31.65 -5.79
N ILE A 176 -5.89 31.32 -5.81
CA ILE A 176 -6.36 29.94 -5.60
C ILE A 176 -6.18 29.20 -6.93
N VAL A 177 -5.54 28.04 -6.89
CA VAL A 177 -5.42 27.14 -8.03
C VAL A 177 -6.71 26.33 -8.12
N GLY A 178 -7.45 26.49 -9.22
CA GLY A 178 -8.75 25.85 -9.40
C GLY A 178 -9.82 26.46 -8.50
N THR A 179 -10.47 25.65 -7.66
CA THR A 179 -11.56 26.07 -6.77
C THR A 179 -11.29 25.59 -5.35
N ALA A 180 -11.51 26.48 -4.37
CA ALA A 180 -11.46 26.11 -2.96
C ALA A 180 -12.49 25.01 -2.69
N THR A 181 -12.06 23.89 -2.11
CA THR A 181 -12.99 22.83 -1.73
C THR A 181 -13.44 23.07 -0.30
N THR A 182 -14.74 23.27 -0.11
CA THR A 182 -15.35 23.47 1.21
C THR A 182 -15.94 22.15 1.71
N TYR A 183 -15.70 21.88 2.99
CA TYR A 183 -16.15 20.71 3.72
C TYR A 183 -16.93 21.15 4.95
N SER A 184 -17.93 20.37 5.34
CA SER A 184 -18.71 20.62 6.55
C SER A 184 -18.34 19.61 7.62
N LEU A 185 -18.13 20.09 8.85
CA LEU A 185 -18.11 19.19 10.00
C LEU A 185 -19.49 18.51 10.14
N ALA A 186 -19.50 17.34 10.76
CA ALA A 186 -20.67 16.65 11.29
C ALA A 186 -20.36 16.30 12.74
N SER A 187 -21.14 16.83 13.68
CA SER A 187 -20.90 16.62 15.12
C SER A 187 -19.47 17.01 15.56
N SER A 188 -18.97 18.13 15.05
CA SER A 188 -17.62 18.67 15.29
C SER A 188 -16.48 17.82 14.72
N GLU A 189 -16.77 16.87 13.83
CA GLU A 189 -15.79 15.98 13.21
C GLU A 189 -15.95 15.94 11.69
N PHE A 190 -14.88 15.60 10.98
CA PHE A 190 -14.93 15.33 9.54
C PHE A 190 -13.87 14.29 9.19
N ILE A 191 -14.24 13.34 8.33
CA ILE A 191 -13.34 12.31 7.80
C ILE A 191 -13.66 12.12 6.32
N ASP A 192 -12.66 12.34 5.47
CA ASP A 192 -12.71 12.03 4.04
C ASP A 192 -11.50 11.17 3.66
N THR A 193 -11.80 9.98 3.15
CA THR A 193 -10.82 9.01 2.66
C THR A 193 -10.81 8.85 1.14
N THR A 194 -11.66 9.61 0.46
CA THR A 194 -11.95 9.52 -0.96
C THR A 194 -11.41 10.69 -1.76
N THR A 195 -11.00 11.78 -1.09
CA THR A 195 -10.40 12.95 -1.75
C THR A 195 -9.26 12.55 -2.71
N ASN A 196 -9.20 13.29 -3.80
CA ASN A 196 -8.32 13.03 -4.94
C ASN A 196 -7.90 14.35 -5.61
N THR A 197 -7.51 15.33 -4.81
CA THR A 197 -7.21 16.67 -5.29
C THR A 197 -5.73 16.80 -5.60
N ASN A 198 -5.40 17.09 -6.85
CA ASN A 198 -4.01 17.26 -7.31
C ASN A 198 -3.49 18.67 -7.02
N PHE A 199 -2.19 18.76 -6.77
CA PHE A 199 -1.42 20.01 -6.74
C PHE A 199 -0.10 19.81 -7.48
N SER A 200 0.51 20.92 -7.88
CA SER A 200 1.81 20.93 -8.54
C SER A 200 2.93 21.37 -7.59
N ALA A 201 4.16 20.99 -7.93
CA ALA A 201 5.35 21.52 -7.26
C ALA A 201 5.33 23.07 -7.28
N GLY A 202 5.67 23.68 -6.15
CA GLY A 202 5.62 25.14 -5.97
C GLY A 202 4.27 25.70 -5.55
N ASP A 203 3.20 24.91 -5.59
CA ASP A 203 1.94 25.29 -4.92
C ASP A 203 2.09 25.18 -3.41
N TYR A 204 1.21 25.86 -2.65
CA TYR A 204 1.12 25.69 -1.22
C TYR A 204 -0.33 25.46 -0.79
N ILE A 205 -0.51 24.65 0.27
CA ILE A 205 -1.84 24.23 0.74
C ILE A 205 -2.23 25.07 1.95
N ILE A 206 -3.44 25.60 1.98
CA ILE A 206 -4.02 26.33 3.12
C ILE A 206 -5.29 25.65 3.58
N SER A 207 -5.59 25.76 4.87
CA SER A 207 -6.92 25.48 5.40
C SER A 207 -7.51 26.68 6.12
N ARG A 208 -8.80 26.92 5.96
CA ARG A 208 -9.51 28.07 6.51
C ARG A 208 -10.83 27.64 7.14
N ILE A 209 -11.19 28.28 8.25
CA ILE A 209 -12.56 28.24 8.78
C ILE A 209 -13.42 29.12 7.87
N ALA A 210 -14.47 28.57 7.27
CA ALA A 210 -15.33 29.33 6.38
C ALA A 210 -16.29 30.24 7.16
N ASN A 211 -16.90 31.20 6.47
CA ASN A 211 -17.97 32.04 7.03
C ASN A 211 -19.36 31.35 7.01
N THR A 212 -19.40 30.07 6.60
CA THR A 212 -20.61 29.26 6.42
C THR A 212 -20.67 28.12 7.46
N PRO A 213 -21.84 27.48 7.65
CA PRO A 213 -23.17 27.84 7.11
C PRO A 213 -23.76 29.09 7.78
N THR A 214 -23.20 29.54 8.91
CA THR A 214 -23.55 30.78 9.59
C THR A 214 -22.28 31.52 10.04
N THR A 215 -22.42 32.75 10.50
CA THR A 215 -21.34 33.54 11.12
C THR A 215 -20.95 33.05 12.52
N ALA A 216 -21.62 32.01 13.05
CA ALA A 216 -21.28 31.42 14.34
C ALA A 216 -19.87 30.79 14.30
N THR A 217 -19.22 30.78 15.47
CA THR A 217 -17.83 30.34 15.59
C THR A 217 -17.70 28.84 15.80
N VAL A 218 -16.56 28.29 15.40
CA VAL A 218 -16.06 26.99 15.85
C VAL A 218 -14.93 27.21 16.85
N GLN A 219 -14.77 26.28 17.79
CA GLN A 219 -13.76 26.37 18.83
C GLN A 219 -12.65 25.33 18.60
N ASP A 220 -11.41 25.80 18.59
CA ASP A 220 -10.20 24.96 18.53
C ASP A 220 -10.24 23.94 17.38
N LEU A 221 -10.43 24.42 16.15
CA LEU A 221 -10.45 23.56 14.96
C LEU A 221 -9.03 23.11 14.59
N ILE A 222 -8.88 21.81 14.39
CA ILE A 222 -7.69 21.19 13.79
C ILE A 222 -8.12 20.49 12.49
N VAL A 223 -7.36 20.71 11.42
CA VAL A 223 -7.50 20.02 10.13
C VAL A 223 -6.18 19.31 9.84
N THR A 224 -6.26 18.02 9.51
CA THR A 224 -5.12 17.23 9.04
C THR A 224 -5.34 16.84 7.60
N ILE A 225 -4.31 17.01 6.78
CA ILE A 225 -4.32 16.74 5.35
C ILE A 225 -3.18 15.75 5.06
N TRP A 226 -3.49 14.66 4.37
CA TRP A 226 -2.50 13.68 3.94
C TRP A 226 -2.25 13.84 2.46
N VAL A 227 -0.98 13.95 2.10
CA VAL A 227 -0.53 14.06 0.72
C VAL A 227 0.41 12.91 0.36
N LYS A 228 0.32 12.48 -0.90
CA LYS A 228 1.26 11.57 -1.53
C LYS A 228 1.84 12.21 -2.79
N TRP A 229 3.11 11.96 -3.09
CA TRP A 229 3.75 12.47 -4.31
C TRP A 229 3.26 11.69 -5.51
N ARG A 230 3.12 12.38 -6.65
CA ARG A 230 2.46 11.86 -7.85
C ARG A 230 3.44 11.83 -9.02
N GLN A 231 3.39 10.74 -9.80
CA GLN A 231 3.96 10.62 -11.14
C GLN A 231 2.85 10.29 -12.15
#